data_AF-A0A3C0G2P6-F1
#
_entry.id   AF-A0A3C0G2P6-F1
#
_cell.length_a   1.000
_cell.length_b   1.000
_cell.length_c   1.000
_cell.angle_alpha   90.00
_cell.angle_beta   90.00
_cell.angle_gamma   90.00
#
_symmetry.space_group_name_H-M   'P 1'
#
loop_
_entity.id
_entity.type
_entity.pdbx_description
1 polymer ?
#
loop_
_entity_poly.entity_id
_entity_poly.type
_entity_poly.pdbx_seq_one_letter_code
_entity_poly.pdbx_strand_id
1 'polypeptide(L)'
;MHKFTKELIIAFTFGIAVIVGSNLAFAQPKQGIEWRTKPVQCGPEQEFWPVLNSHGEKALLGAVAKLEGPGEPTTYLPVYVFTNTDTGTFTIAEFHLHTNEVCIIGYGSGIDFDVQDLFTRNYDKTGT
;
A
#
# COMPACT_ATOMS: atom_id res chain seq x y z
N MET A 1 42.35 -43.89 -18.96
CA MET A 1 41.69 -43.31 -17.77
C MET A 1 41.67 -41.77 -17.74
N HIS A 2 42.67 -41.06 -18.24
CA HIS A 2 42.75 -39.58 -18.10
C HIS A 2 41.67 -38.78 -18.88
N LYS A 3 41.16 -39.30 -20.01
CA LYS A 3 40.13 -38.65 -20.84
C LYS A 3 38.75 -38.70 -20.16
N PHE A 4 38.37 -39.87 -19.63
CA PHE A 4 37.09 -40.06 -18.94
C PHE A 4 36.96 -39.18 -17.68
N THR A 5 38.06 -39.00 -16.95
CA THR A 5 38.12 -38.09 -15.80
C THR A 5 37.93 -36.62 -16.19
N LYS A 6 38.49 -36.17 -17.33
CA LYS A 6 38.34 -34.79 -17.81
C LYS A 6 36.90 -34.49 -18.23
N GLU A 7 36.26 -35.38 -18.99
CA GLU A 7 34.86 -35.24 -19.40
C GLU A 7 33.91 -35.20 -18.19
N LEU A 8 34.15 -36.06 -17.18
CA LEU A 8 33.35 -36.09 -15.95
C LEU A 8 33.48 -34.79 -15.15
N ILE A 9 34.69 -34.22 -15.05
CA ILE A 9 34.92 -32.95 -14.35
C ILE A 9 34.23 -31.79 -15.10
N ILE A 10 34.27 -31.78 -16.43
CA ILE A 10 33.61 -30.75 -17.26
C ILE A 10 32.09 -30.83 -17.06
N ALA A 11 31.50 -32.03 -17.12
CA ALA A 11 30.07 -32.21 -16.90
C ALA A 11 29.63 -31.77 -15.50
N PHE A 12 30.43 -32.10 -14.48
CA PHE A 12 30.12 -31.75 -13.09
C PHE A 12 30.23 -30.24 -12.83
N THR A 13 31.25 -29.59 -13.36
CA THR A 13 31.42 -28.12 -13.26
C THR A 13 30.32 -27.36 -13.98
N PHE A 14 29.91 -27.83 -15.17
CA PHE A 14 28.77 -27.26 -15.89
C PHE A 14 27.46 -27.43 -15.12
N GLY A 15 27.22 -28.61 -14.53
CA GLY A 15 26.03 -28.86 -13.70
C GLY A 15 25.95 -27.93 -12.50
N ILE A 16 27.05 -27.74 -11.77
CA ILE A 16 27.11 -26.79 -10.64
C ILE A 16 26.85 -25.36 -11.12
N ALA A 17 27.45 -24.95 -12.24
CA ALA A 17 27.27 -23.61 -12.79
C ALA A 17 25.79 -23.34 -13.13
N VAL A 18 25.09 -24.31 -13.72
CA VAL A 18 23.66 -24.20 -14.03
C VAL A 18 22.83 -24.09 -12.74
N ILE A 19 23.12 -24.90 -11.73
CA ILE A 19 22.40 -24.87 -10.45
C ILE A 19 22.61 -23.52 -9.76
N VAL A 20 23.84 -23.03 -9.67
CA VAL A 20 24.16 -21.74 -9.02
C VAL A 20 23.53 -20.57 -9.80
N GLY A 21 23.66 -20.56 -11.13
CA GLY A 21 23.07 -19.53 -11.99
C GLY A 21 21.54 -19.47 -11.86
N SER A 22 20.88 -20.63 -11.76
CA SER A 22 19.43 -20.68 -11.56
C SER A 22 19.01 -20.12 -10.20
N ASN A 23 19.73 -20.46 -9.12
CA ASN A 23 19.41 -19.94 -7.78
C ASN A 23 19.61 -18.43 -7.67
N LEU A 24 20.62 -17.86 -8.33
CA LEU A 24 20.85 -16.41 -8.33
C LEU A 24 19.83 -15.66 -9.20
N ALA A 25 19.42 -16.22 -10.34
CA ALA A 25 18.42 -15.60 -11.21
C ALA A 25 17.02 -15.50 -10.56
N PHE A 26 16.68 -16.44 -9.67
CA PHE A 26 15.42 -16.46 -8.93
C PHE A 26 15.53 -15.98 -7.49
N ALA A 27 16.71 -15.50 -7.07
CA ALA A 27 16.85 -14.80 -5.80
C ALA A 27 16.20 -13.41 -5.94
N GLN A 28 14.88 -13.35 -5.78
CA GLN A 28 14.21 -12.06 -5.69
C GLN A 28 14.77 -11.33 -4.45
N PRO A 29 15.20 -10.07 -4.57
CA PRO A 29 15.51 -9.28 -3.39
C PRO A 29 14.26 -9.27 -2.51
N LYS A 30 14.39 -9.70 -1.25
CA LYS A 30 13.37 -9.42 -0.23
C LYS A 30 13.42 -7.91 0.01
N GLN A 31 12.77 -7.16 -0.86
CA GLN A 31 12.62 -5.73 -0.72
C GLN A 31 11.77 -5.49 0.53
N GLY A 32 12.34 -4.72 1.47
CA GLY A 32 11.65 -4.27 2.69
C GLY A 32 10.47 -3.37 2.35
N ILE A 33 9.94 -2.66 3.34
CA ILE A 33 8.91 -1.64 3.08
C ILE A 33 9.48 -0.61 2.10
N GLU A 34 8.89 -0.51 0.91
CA GLU A 34 9.27 0.46 -0.10
C GLU A 34 8.18 1.52 -0.22
N TRP A 35 8.60 2.77 -0.46
CA TRP A 35 7.66 3.83 -0.81
C TRP A 35 7.00 3.51 -2.14
N ARG A 36 5.67 3.50 -2.16
CA ARG A 36 4.86 3.24 -3.34
C ARG A 36 3.90 4.38 -3.55
N THR A 37 3.79 4.85 -4.78
CA THR A 37 2.81 5.88 -5.13
C THR A 37 1.46 5.22 -5.34
N LYS A 38 0.55 5.40 -4.38
CA LYS A 38 -0.87 5.14 -4.61
C LYS A 38 -1.43 6.32 -5.43
N PRO A 39 -2.29 6.11 -6.44
CA PRO A 39 -3.03 7.21 -7.04
C PRO A 39 -3.87 7.89 -5.96
N VAL A 40 -3.63 9.18 -5.74
CA VAL A 40 -4.45 10.05 -4.90
C VAL A 40 -5.32 10.89 -5.83
N GLN A 41 -6.61 10.98 -5.50
CA GLN A 41 -7.55 11.79 -6.27
C GLN A 41 -7.74 13.10 -5.54
N CYS A 42 -7.29 14.19 -6.13
CA CYS A 42 -7.38 15.53 -5.57
C CYS A 42 -8.28 16.42 -6.41
N GLY A 43 -8.95 17.36 -5.77
CA GLY A 43 -9.81 18.33 -6.43
C GLY A 43 -10.28 19.44 -5.48
N PRO A 44 -11.04 20.41 -5.99
CA PRO A 44 -11.57 21.50 -5.17
C PRO A 44 -12.43 20.99 -4.02
N GLU A 45 -12.31 21.58 -2.83
CA GLU A 45 -13.11 21.20 -1.66
C GLU A 45 -14.63 21.25 -1.94
N GLN A 46 -15.06 22.18 -2.80
CA GLN A 46 -16.47 22.37 -3.15
C GLN A 46 -17.05 21.17 -3.92
N GLU A 47 -16.20 20.40 -4.61
CA GLU A 47 -16.60 19.18 -5.34
C GLU A 47 -16.57 17.94 -4.43
N PHE A 48 -15.78 17.97 -3.36
CA PHE A 48 -15.68 16.89 -2.39
C PHE A 48 -16.98 16.69 -1.59
N TRP A 49 -17.53 17.77 -1.02
CA TRP A 49 -18.70 17.67 -0.13
C TRP A 49 -19.94 17.04 -0.78
N PRO A 50 -20.35 17.39 -2.02
CA PRO A 50 -21.47 16.75 -2.68
C PRO A 50 -21.29 15.24 -2.86
N VAL A 51 -20.09 14.79 -3.21
CA VAL A 51 -19.76 13.37 -3.37
C VAL A 51 -19.89 12.67 -2.02
N LEU A 52 -19.21 13.16 -1.00
CA LEU A 52 -19.25 12.59 0.35
C LEU A 52 -20.69 12.49 0.88
N ASN A 53 -21.46 13.57 0.75
CA ASN A 53 -22.85 13.63 1.21
C ASN A 53 -23.75 12.65 0.45
N SER A 54 -23.48 12.38 -0.84
CA SER A 54 -24.22 11.39 -1.63
C SER A 54 -24.02 9.95 -1.12
N HIS A 55 -22.89 9.68 -0.46
CA HIS A 55 -22.61 8.40 0.20
C HIS A 55 -23.14 8.34 1.65
N GLY A 56 -23.70 9.43 2.16
CA GLY A 56 -24.22 9.52 3.53
C GLY A 56 -23.13 9.41 4.60
N GLU A 57 -21.87 9.59 4.23
CA GLU A 57 -20.74 9.44 5.14
C GLU A 57 -20.61 10.67 6.04
N LYS A 58 -20.35 10.44 7.32
CA LYS A 58 -20.18 11.47 8.35
C LYS A 58 -18.80 11.37 8.98
N ALA A 59 -18.28 12.49 9.44
CA ALA A 59 -16.98 12.53 10.10
C ALA A 59 -16.99 11.64 11.33
N LEU A 60 -16.07 10.68 11.36
CA LEU A 60 -15.83 9.75 12.45
C LEU A 60 -14.61 10.18 13.26
N LEU A 61 -13.52 10.52 12.56
CA LEU A 61 -12.24 10.87 13.15
C LEU A 61 -11.62 12.04 12.40
N GLY A 62 -10.98 12.93 13.15
CA GLY A 62 -10.14 14.00 12.61
C GLY A 62 -8.77 13.98 13.29
N ALA A 63 -7.73 14.20 12.50
CA ALA A 63 -6.35 14.26 12.94
C ALA A 63 -5.58 15.31 12.15
N VAL A 64 -4.36 15.61 12.59
CA VAL A 64 -3.39 16.40 11.82
C VAL A 64 -2.23 15.47 11.48
N ALA A 65 -2.05 15.21 10.18
CA ALA A 65 -0.94 14.43 9.67
C ALA A 65 0.31 15.30 9.54
N LYS A 66 1.46 14.76 9.93
CA LYS A 66 2.78 15.34 9.69
C LYS A 66 3.36 14.69 8.43
N LEU A 67 3.60 15.49 7.40
CA LEU A 67 4.20 15.05 6.14
C LEU A 67 5.68 15.39 6.12
N GLU A 68 6.51 14.38 5.82
CA GLU A 68 7.95 14.51 5.68
C GLU A 68 8.37 13.88 4.35
N GLY A 69 8.94 14.71 3.47
CA GLY A 69 9.46 14.29 2.16
C GLY A 69 10.98 14.52 2.07
N PRO A 70 11.73 13.72 1.29
CA PRO A 70 13.15 13.96 1.07
C PRO A 70 13.43 15.35 0.47
N GLY A 71 14.04 16.24 1.24
CA GLY A 71 14.38 17.61 0.79
C GLY A 71 13.20 18.60 0.80
N GLU A 72 12.05 18.20 1.35
CA GLU A 72 10.87 19.06 1.49
C GLU A 72 10.68 19.52 2.93
N PRO A 73 10.14 20.74 3.17
CA PRO A 73 9.81 21.19 4.51
C PRO A 73 8.68 20.33 5.12
N THR A 74 8.79 20.05 6.41
CA THR A 74 7.71 19.39 7.16
C THR A 74 6.41 20.20 7.04
N THR A 75 5.35 19.53 6.60
CA THR A 75 4.02 20.14 6.43
C THR A 75 3.01 19.42 7.33
N TYR A 76 1.99 20.15 7.78
CA TYR A 76 0.93 19.60 8.63
C TYR A 76 -0.42 19.79 7.94
N LEU A 77 -1.12 18.69 7.66
CA LEU A 77 -2.40 18.72 6.97
C LEU A 77 -3.50 18.05 7.81
N PRO A 78 -4.70 18.63 7.89
CA PRO A 78 -5.86 17.94 8.45
C PRO A 78 -6.18 16.69 7.64
N VAL A 79 -6.43 15.59 8.34
CA VAL A 79 -6.92 14.33 7.77
C VAL A 79 -8.19 13.93 8.50
N TYR A 80 -9.21 13.58 7.74
CA TYR A 80 -10.49 13.13 8.28
C TYR A 80 -10.85 11.75 7.74
N VAL A 81 -11.43 10.93 8.61
CA VAL A 81 -12.10 9.69 8.25
C VAL A 81 -13.60 9.95 8.35
N PHE A 82 -14.29 9.70 7.24
CA PHE A 82 -15.72 9.75 7.13
C PHE A 82 -16.25 8.34 6.93
N THR A 83 -17.39 8.03 7.55
CA THR A 83 -17.99 6.70 7.48
C THR A 83 -19.49 6.75 7.39
N ASN A 84 -20.08 5.77 6.73
CA ASN A 84 -21.48 5.43 6.85
C ASN A 84 -21.57 4.02 7.44
N THR A 85 -22.02 3.90 8.68
CA THR A 85 -22.09 2.61 9.39
C THR A 85 -23.22 1.71 8.90
N ASP A 86 -24.23 2.27 8.24
CA ASP A 86 -25.35 1.50 7.70
C ASP A 86 -24.95 0.78 6.41
N THR A 87 -24.19 1.45 5.54
CA THR A 87 -23.65 0.87 4.29
C THR A 87 -22.26 0.25 4.47
N GLY A 88 -21.59 0.54 5.58
CA GLY A 88 -20.24 0.12 5.88
C GLY A 88 -19.16 0.83 5.04
N THR A 89 -19.46 1.96 4.40
CA THR A 89 -18.50 2.69 3.56
C THR A 89 -17.64 3.67 4.35
N PHE A 90 -16.46 3.97 3.81
CA PHE A 90 -15.56 4.96 4.37
C PHE A 90 -14.81 5.76 3.31
N THR A 91 -14.45 6.99 3.67
CA THR A 91 -13.56 7.88 2.94
C THR A 91 -12.53 8.47 3.90
N ILE A 92 -11.26 8.46 3.51
CA ILE A 92 -10.15 9.13 4.18
C ILE A 92 -9.69 10.26 3.28
N ALA A 93 -9.80 11.49 3.76
CA ALA A 93 -9.48 12.69 3.00
C ALA A 93 -8.49 13.59 3.74
N GLU A 94 -7.51 14.10 3.01
CA GLU A 94 -6.53 15.09 3.44
C GLU A 94 -6.91 16.47 2.87
N PHE A 95 -6.88 17.51 3.70
CA PHE A 95 -7.31 18.86 3.33
C PHE A 95 -6.11 19.81 3.20
N HIS A 96 -5.93 20.37 2.01
CA HIS A 96 -4.90 21.36 1.70
C HIS A 96 -5.49 22.77 1.83
N LEU A 97 -5.59 23.25 3.06
CA LEU A 97 -6.31 24.50 3.40
C LEU A 97 -5.79 25.74 2.66
N HIS A 98 -4.51 25.77 2.29
CA HIS A 98 -3.90 26.90 1.57
C HIS A 98 -4.29 26.96 0.09
N THR A 99 -4.58 25.80 -0.52
CA THR A 99 -4.95 25.67 -1.94
C THR A 99 -6.43 25.39 -2.13
N ASN A 100 -7.20 25.21 -1.04
CA ASN A 100 -8.62 24.86 -1.07
C ASN A 100 -8.88 23.55 -1.85
N GLU A 101 -7.96 22.60 -1.68
CA GLU A 101 -7.94 21.29 -2.34
C GLU A 101 -8.13 20.18 -1.30
N VAL A 102 -8.83 19.12 -1.69
CA VAL A 102 -9.00 17.91 -0.88
C VAL A 102 -8.50 16.72 -1.68
N CYS A 103 -7.68 15.88 -1.04
CA CYS A 103 -7.15 14.66 -1.62
C CYS A 103 -7.74 13.43 -0.91
N ILE A 104 -8.40 12.57 -1.68
CA ILE A 104 -8.88 11.26 -1.20
C ILE A 104 -7.69 10.29 -1.18
N ILE A 105 -7.25 9.94 0.03
CA ILE A 105 -6.12 9.04 0.26
C ILE A 105 -6.57 7.60 0.54
N GLY A 106 -7.85 7.39 0.84
CA GLY A 106 -8.48 6.08 0.97
C GLY A 106 -9.99 6.16 0.78
N TYR A 107 -10.58 5.15 0.16
CA TYR A 107 -12.04 4.99 0.10
C TYR A 107 -12.34 3.49 0.00
N GLY A 108 -13.51 3.06 0.49
CA GLY A 108 -13.92 1.67 0.38
C GLY A 108 -15.15 1.31 1.21
N SER A 109 -15.27 0.02 1.51
CA SER A 109 -16.37 -0.58 2.27
C SER A 109 -15.85 -1.60 3.28
N GLY A 110 -16.75 -2.09 4.15
CA GLY A 110 -16.41 -3.07 5.18
C GLY A 110 -15.70 -2.44 6.38
N ILE A 111 -16.04 -1.21 6.74
CA ILE A 111 -15.53 -0.59 7.97
C ILE A 111 -15.93 -1.45 9.18
N ASP A 112 -14.94 -1.79 10.00
CA ASP A 112 -15.13 -2.49 11.27
C ASP A 112 -14.49 -1.64 12.38
N PHE A 113 -15.18 -1.54 13.51
CA PHE A 113 -14.73 -0.80 14.68
C PHE A 113 -14.11 -1.71 15.73
N ASP A 114 -14.35 -3.02 15.64
CA ASP A 114 -13.62 -4.04 16.42
C ASP A 114 -12.41 -4.54 15.63
N VAL A 115 -11.48 -3.62 15.38
CA VAL A 115 -10.33 -3.87 14.50
C VAL A 115 -9.36 -4.92 15.05
N GLN A 116 -9.41 -5.25 16.35
CA GLN A 116 -8.51 -6.21 16.96
C GLN A 116 -8.69 -7.61 16.34
N ASP A 117 -9.92 -7.93 15.93
CA ASP A 117 -10.26 -9.20 15.29
C ASP A 117 -9.62 -9.37 13.90
N LEU A 118 -9.33 -8.27 13.19
CA LEU A 118 -8.59 -8.30 11.91
C LEU A 118 -7.15 -8.81 12.06
N PHE A 119 -6.58 -8.74 13.26
CA PHE A 119 -5.22 -9.17 13.55
C PHE A 119 -5.15 -10.54 14.25
N THR A 120 -6.26 -11.04 14.80
CA THR A 120 -6.33 -12.33 15.50
C THR A 120 -6.91 -13.44 14.62
N ARG A 121 -7.78 -13.13 13.67
CA ARG A 121 -8.21 -14.06 12.63
C ARG A 121 -7.14 -14.15 11.55
N ASN A 122 -6.89 -15.36 11.02
CA ASN A 122 -6.29 -15.52 9.68
C ASN A 122 -7.28 -14.95 8.66
N TYR A 123 -7.38 -13.62 8.58
CA TYR A 123 -8.27 -12.93 7.66
C TYR A 123 -7.86 -13.39 6.25
N ASP A 124 -8.77 -14.13 5.61
CA ASP A 124 -8.52 -14.86 4.38
C ASP A 124 -7.91 -13.90 3.36
N LYS A 125 -6.73 -14.25 2.84
CA LYS A 125 -5.94 -13.43 1.89
C LYS A 125 -6.59 -13.35 0.50
N THR A 126 -7.87 -13.69 0.41
CA THR A 126 -8.69 -13.70 -0.78
C THR A 126 -9.79 -12.68 -0.56
N GLY A 127 -9.47 -11.41 -0.81
CA GLY A 127 -10.51 -10.40 -0.94
C GLY A 127 -11.51 -10.84 -2.00
N THR A 128 -12.71 -11.21 -1.56
CA THR A 128 -13.94 -11.15 -2.35
C THR A 128 -14.73 -9.96 -1.87
#